data_AF-A0A7J4IKM1-F1
#
_entry.id   AF-A0A7J4IKM1-F1
#
_cell.length_a   1.000
_cell.length_b   1.000
_cell.length_c   1.000
_cell.angle_alpha   90.00
_cell.angle_beta   90.00
_cell.angle_gamma   90.00
#
_symmetry.space_group_name_H-M   'P 1'
#
loop_
_entity.id
_entity.type
_entity.pdbx_description
1 polymer ?
#
loop_
_entity_poly.entity_id
_entity_poly.type
_entity_poly.pdbx_seq_one_letter_code
_entity_poly.pdbx_strand_id
1 'polypeptide(L)'
;MPPLTEYLGPLHQGVWEVIVPHESVTEPLEPTWKRSAINVPSPGTLASYRKGQYHAHETEQDYRVHMDRYDPERNPVMHLVDDAPLALMILETMETLALSAKDARREDPVARIVDLRLSGWMRMLIGGLIFLLGAGMLLAEFDAEFFFSVIIPALVVVTGVMLLANGIRLRMRAEHAQKDIVRGLALIAGGVILYFFWFLYLVLVLLLLAVWFLSSAAVTLVRVVRTRGRDPQGLVFTTGLGVASLALGYWAFFDPEALLNILIMLLAVIILMAGAFLLLDGYGMQNAAGLMEEREAGGAASAAP
;
A
#
# COMPACT_ATOMS: atom_id res chain seq x y z
N MET A 1 -5.08 -33.08 -28.36
CA MET A 1 -5.93 -32.86 -27.16
C MET A 1 -5.40 -31.58 -26.53
N PRO A 2 -6.21 -30.55 -26.28
CA PRO A 2 -5.68 -29.18 -26.21
C PRO A 2 -4.97 -28.91 -24.86
N PRO A 3 -3.65 -28.61 -24.86
CA PRO A 3 -2.98 -28.08 -23.69
C PRO A 3 -3.45 -26.65 -23.39
N LEU A 4 -3.32 -26.21 -22.13
CA LEU A 4 -3.69 -24.84 -21.70
C LEU A 4 -3.10 -23.75 -22.62
N THR A 5 -1.91 -23.98 -23.17
CA THR A 5 -1.22 -23.05 -24.08
C THR A 5 -1.98 -22.76 -25.38
N GLU A 6 -2.86 -23.64 -25.85
CA GLU A 6 -3.65 -23.40 -27.07
C GLU A 6 -4.68 -22.28 -26.89
N TYR A 7 -5.10 -22.02 -25.65
CA TYR A 7 -6.07 -20.98 -25.33
C TYR A 7 -5.44 -19.60 -25.10
N LEU A 8 -4.11 -19.51 -25.05
CA LEU A 8 -3.39 -18.29 -24.63
C LEU A 8 -3.09 -17.31 -25.76
N GLY A 9 -3.46 -17.62 -27.00
CA GLY A 9 -3.30 -16.74 -28.16
C GLY A 9 -3.79 -15.28 -27.94
N PRO A 10 -4.93 -15.04 -27.27
CA PRO A 10 -5.42 -13.69 -26.99
C PRO A 10 -4.48 -12.83 -26.13
N LEU A 11 -3.66 -13.44 -25.25
CA LEU A 11 -2.71 -12.69 -24.41
C LEU A 11 -1.68 -11.93 -25.25
N HIS A 12 -1.29 -12.47 -26.41
CA HIS A 12 -0.38 -11.80 -27.36
C HIS A 12 -1.03 -10.68 -28.15
N GLN A 13 -2.36 -10.58 -28.09
CA GLN A 13 -3.15 -9.54 -28.77
C GLN A 13 -3.54 -8.40 -27.83
N GLY A 14 -3.00 -8.39 -26.60
CA GLY A 14 -3.26 -7.36 -25.60
C GLY A 14 -4.45 -7.65 -24.68
N VAL A 15 -5.01 -8.87 -24.72
CA VAL A 15 -5.93 -9.31 -23.66
C VAL A 15 -5.14 -9.51 -22.38
N TRP A 16 -5.61 -8.91 -21.29
CA TRP A 16 -4.90 -8.92 -20.01
C TRP A 16 -4.89 -10.30 -19.34
N GLU A 17 -6.04 -10.99 -19.35
CA GLU A 17 -6.23 -12.28 -18.72
C GLU A 17 -7.16 -13.16 -19.58
N VAL A 18 -6.84 -14.45 -19.68
CA VAL A 18 -7.69 -15.46 -20.32
C VAL A 18 -8.16 -16.44 -19.26
N ILE A 19 -9.48 -16.66 -19.21
CA ILE A 19 -10.12 -17.63 -18.31
C ILE A 19 -10.40 -18.89 -19.12
N VAL A 20 -9.89 -20.03 -18.65
CA VAL A 20 -10.03 -21.34 -19.30
C VAL A 20 -10.66 -22.32 -18.31
N PRO A 21 -11.89 -22.82 -18.57
CA PRO A 21 -12.51 -23.82 -17.70
C PRO A 21 -11.67 -25.09 -17.58
N HIS A 22 -11.65 -25.72 -16.39
CA HIS A 22 -10.90 -26.96 -16.16
C HIS A 22 -11.28 -28.06 -17.15
N GLU A 23 -12.58 -28.19 -17.47
CA GLU A 23 -13.09 -29.16 -18.43
C GLU A 23 -12.53 -29.01 -19.85
N SER A 24 -12.01 -27.82 -20.19
CA SER A 24 -11.42 -27.52 -21.50
C SER A 24 -9.94 -27.89 -21.59
N VAL A 25 -9.28 -28.18 -20.46
CA VAL A 25 -7.85 -28.52 -20.40
C VAL A 25 -7.71 -30.00 -20.06
N THR A 26 -7.33 -30.80 -21.04
CA THR A 26 -7.28 -32.26 -20.90
C THR A 26 -5.87 -32.81 -20.58
N GLU A 27 -4.84 -31.97 -20.64
CA GLU A 27 -3.46 -32.36 -20.31
C GLU A 27 -3.03 -31.84 -18.93
N PRO A 28 -2.25 -32.61 -18.16
CA PRO A 28 -1.70 -32.16 -16.89
C PRO A 28 -0.75 -30.98 -17.11
N LEU A 29 -0.83 -29.97 -16.23
CA LEU A 29 0.01 -28.78 -16.30
C LEU A 29 1.49 -29.11 -16.04
N GLU A 30 1.76 -29.96 -15.04
CA GLU A 30 3.10 -30.46 -14.75
C GLU A 30 3.49 -31.57 -15.75
N PRO A 31 4.76 -31.63 -16.19
CA PRO A 31 5.92 -30.89 -15.69
C PRO A 31 6.20 -29.55 -16.40
N THR A 32 5.42 -29.22 -17.44
CA THR A 32 5.75 -28.06 -18.30
C THR A 32 5.47 -26.72 -17.66
N TRP A 33 4.48 -26.67 -16.78
CA TRP A 33 4.20 -25.56 -15.90
C TRP A 33 4.78 -25.88 -14.52
N LYS A 34 5.63 -24.99 -14.01
CA LYS A 34 6.21 -25.13 -12.67
C LYS A 34 5.26 -24.53 -11.65
N ARG A 35 4.89 -25.30 -10.63
CA ARG A 35 4.12 -24.78 -9.51
C ARG A 35 4.94 -23.75 -8.73
N SER A 36 4.37 -22.58 -8.50
CA SER A 36 5.00 -21.51 -7.73
C SER A 36 4.97 -21.85 -6.24
N ALA A 37 6.12 -21.74 -5.58
CA ALA A 37 6.23 -21.97 -4.13
C ALA A 37 5.56 -20.85 -3.30
N ILE A 38 5.46 -19.65 -3.88
CA ILE A 38 4.81 -18.49 -3.29
C ILE A 38 3.53 -18.26 -4.08
N ASN A 39 2.39 -18.54 -3.46
CA ASN A 39 1.07 -18.23 -4.01
C ASN A 39 0.72 -16.82 -3.51
N VAL A 40 0.93 -15.79 -4.34
CA VAL A 40 0.42 -14.45 -4.01
C VAL A 40 -1.10 -14.53 -4.19
N PRO A 41 -1.89 -14.28 -3.12
CA PRO A 41 -3.28 -14.73 -3.07
C PRO A 41 -4.19 -13.79 -3.86
N SER A 42 -4.52 -14.15 -5.10
CA SER A 42 -5.77 -13.69 -5.72
C SER A 42 -6.96 -14.45 -5.10
N PRO A 43 -8.13 -13.80 -4.88
CA PRO A 43 -9.27 -14.44 -4.23
C PRO A 43 -9.68 -15.76 -4.90
N GLY A 44 -9.72 -16.85 -4.14
CA GLY A 44 -10.13 -18.17 -4.63
C GLY A 44 -9.05 -18.98 -5.36
N THR A 45 -7.79 -18.54 -5.38
CA THR A 45 -6.68 -19.28 -6.00
C THR A 45 -6.19 -20.43 -5.12
N LEU A 46 -6.31 -21.66 -5.62
CA LEU A 46 -5.85 -22.90 -4.99
C LEU A 46 -4.35 -23.14 -5.21
N ALA A 47 -3.86 -22.84 -6.41
CA ALA A 47 -2.45 -22.95 -6.77
C ALA A 47 -2.08 -21.95 -7.87
N SER A 48 -0.80 -21.64 -7.97
CA SER A 48 -0.25 -20.81 -9.05
C SER A 48 0.84 -21.56 -9.79
N TYR A 49 0.85 -21.43 -11.12
CA TYR A 49 1.71 -22.15 -12.04
C TYR A 49 2.40 -21.17 -13.00
N ARG A 50 3.64 -21.47 -13.40
CA ARG A 50 4.43 -20.61 -14.28
C ARG A 50 5.01 -21.37 -15.46
N LYS A 51 5.02 -20.71 -16.63
CA LYS A 51 5.66 -21.22 -17.84
C LYS A 51 6.21 -20.05 -18.65
N GLY A 52 7.47 -19.68 -18.38
CA GLY A 52 8.09 -18.49 -18.97
C GLY A 52 7.38 -17.22 -18.51
N GLN A 53 6.83 -16.45 -19.46
CA GLN A 53 6.04 -15.25 -19.19
C GLN A 53 4.60 -15.52 -18.77
N TYR A 54 4.10 -16.75 -18.88
CA TYR A 54 2.74 -17.04 -18.46
C TYR A 54 2.66 -17.36 -16.98
N HIS A 55 1.66 -16.78 -16.33
CA HIS A 55 1.31 -17.05 -14.97
C HIS A 55 -0.15 -17.46 -14.91
N ALA A 56 -0.40 -18.67 -14.41
CA ALA A 56 -1.71 -19.28 -14.33
C ALA A 56 -2.10 -19.45 -12.87
N HIS A 57 -3.25 -18.92 -12.50
CA HIS A 57 -3.91 -19.13 -11.22
C HIS A 57 -4.99 -20.18 -11.38
N GLU A 58 -4.88 -21.27 -10.64
CA GLU A 58 -5.90 -22.32 -10.55
C GLU A 58 -6.95 -21.93 -9.51
N THR A 59 -8.21 -21.88 -9.91
CA THR A 59 -9.36 -21.69 -9.02
C THR A 59 -10.12 -23.02 -8.86
N GLU A 60 -11.29 -23.03 -8.23
CA GLU A 60 -12.11 -24.25 -8.16
C GLU A 60 -12.65 -24.70 -9.55
N GLN A 61 -12.85 -23.76 -10.47
CA GLN A 61 -13.60 -24.00 -11.73
C GLN A 61 -12.77 -23.75 -12.99
N ASP A 62 -11.76 -22.88 -12.91
CA ASP A 62 -11.03 -22.37 -14.07
C ASP A 62 -9.55 -22.08 -13.78
N TYR A 63 -8.79 -22.05 -14.88
CA TYR A 63 -7.46 -21.48 -14.94
C TYR A 63 -7.55 -20.04 -15.44
N ARG A 64 -7.05 -19.10 -14.64
CA ARG A 64 -6.91 -17.70 -15.02
C ARG A 64 -5.47 -17.43 -15.38
N VAL A 65 -5.22 -17.11 -16.63
CA VAL A 65 -3.85 -16.97 -17.15
C VAL A 65 -3.62 -15.56 -17.62
N HIS A 66 -2.59 -14.91 -17.08
CA HIS A 66 -2.06 -13.67 -17.59
C HIS A 66 -0.62 -13.84 -18.08
N MET A 67 -0.14 -12.84 -18.82
CA MET A 67 1.22 -12.82 -19.36
C MET A 67 2.00 -11.67 -18.73
N ASP A 68 3.00 -12.03 -17.93
CA ASP A 68 4.01 -11.12 -17.40
C ASP A 68 4.87 -10.57 -18.55
N ARG A 69 5.29 -9.31 -18.47
CA ARG A 69 6.14 -8.73 -19.53
C ARG A 69 7.55 -9.31 -19.47
N TYR A 70 8.02 -9.66 -18.28
CA TYR A 70 9.34 -10.23 -18.09
C TYR A 70 9.23 -11.62 -17.48
N ASP A 71 9.91 -12.59 -18.09
CA ASP A 71 10.09 -13.90 -17.49
C ASP A 71 10.91 -13.74 -16.19
N PRO A 72 10.33 -14.03 -15.01
CA PRO A 72 10.99 -13.83 -13.73
C PRO A 72 12.22 -14.74 -13.53
N GLU A 73 12.33 -15.87 -14.24
CA GLU A 73 13.53 -16.72 -14.19
C GLU A 73 14.70 -16.08 -14.96
N ARG A 74 14.40 -15.31 -16.02
CA ARG A 74 15.42 -14.69 -16.87
C ARG A 74 15.70 -13.23 -16.51
N ASN A 75 14.71 -12.51 -16.01
CA ASN A 75 14.80 -11.08 -15.73
C ASN A 75 14.02 -10.68 -14.46
N PRO A 76 14.41 -11.23 -13.29
CA PRO A 76 13.66 -11.08 -12.03
C PRO A 76 13.50 -9.63 -11.58
N VAL A 77 14.52 -8.79 -11.82
CA VAL A 77 14.51 -7.37 -11.43
C VAL A 77 13.49 -6.60 -12.28
N MET A 78 13.47 -6.83 -13.60
CA MET A 78 12.52 -6.15 -14.48
C MET A 78 11.08 -6.63 -14.23
N HIS A 79 10.88 -7.90 -13.92
CA HIS A 79 9.58 -8.42 -13.48
C HIS A 79 9.06 -7.66 -12.24
N LEU A 80 9.90 -7.49 -11.21
CA LEU A 80 9.49 -6.79 -9.99
C LEU A 80 9.18 -5.30 -10.23
N VAL A 81 9.91 -4.65 -11.14
CA VAL A 81 9.77 -3.20 -11.38
C VAL A 81 8.63 -2.87 -12.34
N ASP A 82 8.43 -3.66 -13.40
CA ASP A 82 7.48 -3.36 -14.48
C ASP A 82 6.15 -4.13 -14.38
N ASP A 83 6.12 -5.31 -13.72
CA ASP A 83 4.93 -6.16 -13.62
C ASP A 83 4.21 -6.05 -12.26
N ALA A 84 4.81 -5.45 -11.23
CA ALA A 84 4.18 -5.16 -9.94
C ALA A 84 3.85 -3.66 -9.79
N PRO A 85 2.77 -3.16 -10.43
CA PRO A 85 2.36 -1.78 -10.22
C PRO A 85 1.94 -1.58 -8.76
N LEU A 86 2.53 -0.59 -8.09
CA LEU A 86 2.17 -0.08 -6.77
C LEU A 86 0.64 0.06 -6.55
N ALA A 87 -0.10 0.29 -7.63
CA ALA A 87 -1.56 0.35 -7.65
C ALA A 87 -2.25 -0.97 -7.24
N LEU A 88 -1.70 -2.14 -7.60
CA LEU A 88 -2.24 -3.44 -7.19
C LEU A 88 -2.08 -3.65 -5.68
N MET A 89 -0.96 -3.24 -5.09
CA MET A 89 -0.77 -3.32 -3.64
C MET A 89 -1.79 -2.44 -2.88
N ILE A 90 -2.12 -1.26 -3.42
CA ILE A 90 -3.16 -0.38 -2.85
C ILE A 90 -4.55 -1.00 -3.03
N LEU A 91 -4.86 -1.57 -4.21
CA LEU A 91 -6.15 -2.20 -4.51
C LEU A 91 -6.36 -3.47 -3.66
N GLU A 92 -5.36 -4.32 -3.54
CA GLU A 92 -5.35 -5.52 -2.68
C GLU A 92 -5.50 -5.14 -1.21
N THR A 93 -4.88 -4.04 -0.77
CA THR A 93 -5.08 -3.54 0.60
C THR A 93 -6.54 -3.11 0.80
N MET A 94 -7.16 -2.45 -0.18
CA MET A 94 -8.59 -2.09 -0.13
C MET A 94 -9.51 -3.31 -0.16
N GLU A 95 -9.20 -4.32 -0.96
CA GLU A 95 -9.97 -5.56 -1.06
C GLU A 95 -9.84 -6.39 0.23
N THR A 96 -8.66 -6.44 0.84
CA THR A 96 -8.42 -7.11 2.13
C THR A 96 -9.21 -6.43 3.26
N LEU A 97 -9.32 -5.09 3.23
CA LEU A 97 -10.18 -4.33 4.15
C LEU A 97 -11.68 -4.63 3.92
N ALA A 98 -12.11 -4.74 2.67
CA ALA A 98 -13.48 -5.08 2.31
C ALA A 98 -13.86 -6.53 2.69
N LEU A 99 -12.92 -7.47 2.53
CA LEU A 99 -13.09 -8.87 2.92
C LEU A 99 -13.10 -9.03 4.45
N SER A 100 -12.24 -8.29 5.18
CA SER A 100 -12.32 -8.22 6.65
C SER A 100 -13.68 -7.70 7.14
N ALA A 101 -14.27 -6.74 6.43
CA ALA A 101 -15.63 -6.25 6.74
C ALA A 101 -16.73 -7.29 6.47
N LYS A 102 -16.48 -8.25 5.57
CA LYS A 102 -17.40 -9.34 5.22
C LYS A 102 -17.34 -10.49 6.23
N ASP A 103 -16.16 -10.80 6.76
CA ASP A 103 -15.96 -11.83 7.78
C ASP A 103 -16.46 -11.43 9.18
N ALA A 104 -16.55 -10.13 9.47
CA ALA A 104 -17.18 -9.59 10.69
C ALA A 104 -18.70 -9.87 10.82
N ARG A 105 -19.32 -10.54 9.84
CA ARG A 105 -20.75 -10.94 9.89
C ARG A 105 -21.03 -12.17 10.77
N ARG A 106 -20.02 -12.79 11.37
CA ARG A 106 -20.16 -14.00 12.20
C ARG A 106 -20.09 -13.77 13.72
N GLU A 107 -19.87 -12.53 14.17
CA GLU A 107 -19.82 -12.19 15.59
C GLU A 107 -21.19 -11.80 16.17
N ASP A 108 -21.31 -11.93 17.49
CA ASP A 108 -22.45 -11.51 18.29
C ASP A 108 -22.90 -10.09 17.90
N PRO A 109 -24.17 -9.89 17.47
CA PRO A 109 -24.66 -8.60 16.97
C PRO A 109 -24.43 -7.43 17.92
N VAL A 110 -24.56 -7.67 19.24
CA VAL A 110 -24.40 -6.64 20.26
C VAL A 110 -22.93 -6.26 20.42
N ALA A 111 -22.03 -7.24 20.46
CA ALA A 111 -20.59 -7.00 20.51
C ALA A 111 -20.12 -6.21 19.27
N ARG A 112 -20.71 -6.51 18.11
CA ARG A 112 -20.41 -5.83 16.86
C ARG A 112 -20.86 -4.36 16.83
N ILE A 113 -22.02 -4.03 17.38
CA ILE A 113 -22.48 -2.64 17.48
C ILE A 113 -21.53 -1.82 18.35
N VAL A 114 -21.10 -2.38 19.49
CA VAL A 114 -20.14 -1.73 20.39
C VAL A 114 -18.79 -1.51 19.70
N ASP A 115 -18.28 -2.52 18.98
CA ASP A 115 -17.03 -2.39 18.24
C ASP A 115 -17.13 -1.34 17.12
N LEU A 116 -18.21 -1.34 16.34
CA LEU A 116 -18.44 -0.33 15.30
C LEU A 116 -18.49 1.09 15.87
N ARG A 117 -19.14 1.29 17.02
CA ARG A 117 -19.21 2.60 17.69
C ARG A 117 -17.84 3.03 18.22
N LEU A 118 -17.12 2.13 18.89
CA LEU A 118 -15.81 2.44 19.45
C LEU A 118 -14.78 2.73 18.34
N SER A 119 -14.69 1.81 17.37
CA SER A 119 -13.80 1.94 16.22
C SER A 119 -14.15 3.16 15.37
N GLY A 120 -15.43 3.41 15.11
CA GLY A 120 -15.88 4.58 14.38
C GLY A 120 -15.48 5.89 15.08
N TRP A 121 -15.63 5.97 16.40
CA TRP A 121 -15.25 7.16 17.18
C TRP A 121 -13.73 7.37 17.18
N MET A 122 -12.95 6.30 17.36
CA MET A 122 -11.49 6.35 17.27
C MET A 122 -11.03 6.82 15.89
N ARG A 123 -11.61 6.28 14.81
CA ARG A 123 -11.27 6.69 13.43
C ARG A 123 -11.63 8.13 13.15
N MET A 124 -12.77 8.63 13.65
CA MET A 124 -13.11 10.05 13.54
C MET A 124 -12.16 10.95 14.33
N LEU A 125 -11.80 10.58 15.57
CA LEU A 125 -10.86 11.36 16.39
C LEU A 125 -9.48 11.42 15.73
N ILE A 126 -8.91 10.26 15.39
CA ILE A 126 -7.60 10.16 14.74
C ILE A 126 -7.63 10.82 13.37
N GLY A 127 -8.67 10.56 12.58
CA GLY A 127 -8.89 11.16 11.27
C GLY A 127 -8.97 12.69 11.34
N GLY A 128 -9.67 13.23 12.33
CA GLY A 128 -9.74 14.67 12.58
C GLY A 128 -8.39 15.27 12.93
N LEU A 129 -7.61 14.63 13.82
CA LEU A 129 -6.26 15.08 14.15
C LEU A 129 -5.32 15.05 12.93
N ILE A 130 -5.36 13.98 12.14
CA ILE A 130 -4.57 13.84 10.91
C ILE A 130 -5.01 14.88 9.86
N PHE A 131 -6.31 15.11 9.70
CA PHE A 131 -6.84 16.11 8.77
C PHE A 131 -6.38 17.51 9.15
N LEU A 132 -6.47 17.88 10.44
CA LEU A 132 -6.00 19.16 10.95
C LEU A 132 -4.49 19.32 10.79
N LEU A 133 -3.71 18.25 10.98
CA LEU A 133 -2.28 18.26 10.73
C LEU A 133 -1.98 18.53 9.25
N GLY A 134 -2.62 17.81 8.32
CA GLY A 134 -2.44 18.02 6.88
C GLY A 134 -2.87 19.43 6.44
N ALA A 135 -3.99 19.94 6.96
CA ALA A 135 -4.46 21.29 6.69
C ALA A 135 -3.49 22.34 7.24
N GLY A 136 -3.01 22.15 8.47
CA GLY A 136 -2.00 23.01 9.08
C GLY A 136 -0.71 23.03 8.27
N MET A 137 -0.29 21.87 7.74
CA MET A 137 0.88 21.79 6.87
C MET A 137 0.74 22.56 5.56
N LEU A 138 -0.44 22.57 4.95
CA LEU A 138 -0.70 23.35 3.74
C LEU A 138 -0.77 24.86 4.01
N LEU A 139 -1.30 25.26 5.17
CA LEU A 139 -1.49 26.67 5.52
C LEU A 139 -0.23 27.34 6.11
N ALA A 140 0.64 26.56 6.76
CA ALA A 140 1.78 27.11 7.50
C ALA A 140 3.05 27.28 6.65
N GLU A 141 3.03 26.91 5.36
CA GLU A 141 4.19 26.98 4.45
C GLU A 141 5.49 26.50 5.12
N PHE A 142 5.47 25.28 5.67
CA PHE A 142 6.60 24.75 6.42
C PHE A 142 7.87 24.70 5.56
N ASP A 143 8.89 25.45 5.98
CA ASP A 143 10.24 25.32 5.45
C ASP A 143 10.78 23.91 5.74
N ALA A 144 11.48 23.34 4.75
CA ALA A 144 12.20 22.09 4.87
C ALA A 144 13.19 22.10 6.05
N GLU A 145 13.84 23.22 6.36
CA GLU A 145 14.73 23.30 7.52
C GLU A 145 13.97 22.98 8.80
N PHE A 146 12.79 23.57 9.03
CA PHE A 146 11.99 23.31 10.23
C PHE A 146 11.46 21.87 10.26
N PHE A 147 11.05 21.33 9.11
CA PHE A 147 10.54 19.96 9.03
C PHE A 147 11.61 18.93 9.42
N PHE A 148 12.83 19.09 8.91
CA PHE A 148 13.93 18.17 9.17
C PHE A 148 14.64 18.46 10.51
N SER A 149 14.81 19.71 10.92
CA SER A 149 15.47 20.02 12.19
C SER A 149 14.56 19.79 13.40
N VAL A 150 13.23 19.96 13.27
CA VAL A 150 12.31 19.93 14.43
C VAL A 150 11.28 18.82 14.32
N ILE A 151 10.48 18.78 13.25
CA ILE A 151 9.29 17.90 13.18
C ILE A 151 9.70 16.43 13.23
N ILE A 152 10.61 15.99 12.34
CA ILE A 152 11.06 14.59 12.30
C ILE A 152 11.70 14.18 13.64
N PRO A 153 12.71 14.91 14.19
CA PRO A 153 13.28 14.59 15.49
C PRO A 153 12.25 14.52 16.63
N ALA A 154 11.31 15.48 16.69
CA ALA A 154 10.27 15.51 17.71
C ALA A 154 9.34 14.28 17.62
N LEU A 155 8.93 13.89 16.42
CA LEU A 155 8.11 12.68 16.21
C LEU A 155 8.83 11.42 16.70
N VAL A 156 10.13 11.30 16.42
CA VAL A 156 10.96 10.17 16.87
C VAL A 156 11.07 10.16 18.40
N VAL A 157 11.30 11.32 19.03
CA VAL A 157 11.34 11.44 20.51
C VAL A 157 9.99 11.09 21.13
N VAL A 158 8.89 11.64 20.64
CA VAL A 158 7.53 11.35 21.15
C VAL A 158 7.22 9.86 21.05
N THR A 159 7.55 9.22 19.93
CA THR A 159 7.39 7.77 19.76
C THR A 159 8.23 6.99 20.78
N GLY A 160 9.47 7.42 21.00
CA GLY A 160 10.33 6.83 22.02
C GLY A 160 9.79 6.98 23.45
N VAL A 161 9.24 8.14 23.80
CA VAL A 161 8.58 8.40 25.09
C VAL A 161 7.35 7.52 25.27
N MET A 162 6.51 7.37 24.23
CA MET A 162 5.33 6.49 24.28
C MET A 162 5.72 5.03 24.51
N LEU A 163 6.73 4.53 23.78
CA LEU A 163 7.25 3.16 23.97
C LEU A 163 7.86 2.95 25.36
N LEU A 164 8.60 3.94 25.86
CA LEU A 164 9.17 3.90 27.20
C LEU A 164 8.07 3.86 28.27
N ALA A 165 7.05 4.72 28.16
CA ALA A 165 5.92 4.76 29.07
C ALA A 165 5.15 3.43 29.06
N ASN A 166 4.93 2.83 27.89
CA ASN A 166 4.33 1.52 27.76
C ASN A 166 5.18 0.43 28.44
N GLY A 167 6.50 0.43 28.19
CA GLY A 167 7.43 -0.49 28.83
C GLY A 167 7.46 -0.35 30.36
N ILE A 168 7.41 0.87 30.90
CA ILE A 168 7.32 1.08 32.36
C ILE A 168 6.00 0.51 32.90
N ARG A 169 4.88 0.75 32.20
CA ARG A 169 3.55 0.22 32.58
C ARG A 169 3.51 -1.30 32.58
N LEU A 170 4.09 -1.94 31.56
CA LEU A 170 4.18 -3.41 31.47
C LEU A 170 5.11 -4.00 32.54
N ARG A 171 6.21 -3.31 32.86
CA ARG A 171 7.11 -3.73 33.95
C ARG A 171 6.42 -3.71 35.30
N MET A 172 5.57 -2.71 35.56
CA MET A 172 4.75 -2.65 36.77
C MET A 172 3.73 -3.80 36.87
N ARG A 173 3.40 -4.46 35.74
CA ARG A 173 2.51 -5.63 35.68
C ARG A 173 3.26 -6.97 35.70
N ALA A 174 4.57 -6.97 35.95
CA ALA A 174 5.44 -8.15 35.90
C ALA A 174 5.51 -8.85 34.52
N GLU A 175 5.20 -8.11 33.45
CA GLU A 175 5.33 -8.61 32.06
C GLU A 175 6.74 -8.33 31.51
N HIS A 176 7.14 -9.04 30.44
CA HIS A 176 8.46 -8.92 29.80
C HIS A 176 8.63 -7.57 29.07
N ALA A 177 8.89 -6.51 29.81
CA ALA A 177 8.88 -5.13 29.30
C ALA A 177 10.24 -4.54 28.91
N GLN A 178 11.33 -5.28 29.12
CA GLN A 178 12.69 -4.78 28.92
C GLN A 178 12.95 -4.33 27.48
N LYS A 179 12.35 -5.01 26.49
CA LYS A 179 12.51 -4.66 25.07
C LYS A 179 11.94 -3.29 24.74
N ASP A 180 10.76 -2.96 25.26
CA ASP A 180 10.09 -1.68 24.98
C ASP A 180 10.79 -0.50 25.66
N ILE A 181 11.30 -0.71 26.88
CA ILE A 181 12.10 0.29 27.59
C ILE A 181 13.38 0.62 26.81
N VAL A 182 14.13 -0.41 26.36
CA VAL A 182 15.36 -0.22 25.60
C VAL A 182 15.10 0.44 24.25
N ARG A 183 14.06 0.01 23.53
CA ARG A 183 13.65 0.62 22.25
C ARG A 183 13.22 2.07 22.43
N GLY A 184 12.44 2.38 23.47
CA GLY A 184 12.00 3.73 23.78
C GLY A 184 13.17 4.67 24.05
N LEU A 185 14.11 4.25 24.90
CA LEU A 185 15.34 5.02 25.17
C LEU A 185 16.20 5.20 23.92
N ALA A 186 16.38 4.15 23.11
CA ALA A 186 17.13 4.23 21.87
C ALA A 186 16.50 5.21 20.87
N LEU A 187 15.17 5.24 20.75
CA LEU A 187 14.48 6.20 19.90
C LEU A 187 14.59 7.63 20.42
N ILE A 188 14.46 7.87 21.73
CA ILE A 188 14.68 9.21 22.30
C ILE A 188 16.10 9.70 21.99
N ALA A 189 17.11 8.87 22.24
CA ALA A 189 18.50 9.20 21.90
C ALA A 189 18.68 9.44 20.40
N GLY A 190 18.07 8.59 19.55
CA GLY A 190 18.08 8.73 18.11
C GLY A 190 17.45 10.04 17.64
N GLY A 191 16.30 10.43 18.19
CA GLY A 191 15.63 11.71 17.88
C GLY A 191 16.48 12.91 18.28
N VAL A 192 17.14 12.89 19.45
CA VAL A 192 18.08 13.93 19.85
C VAL A 192 19.28 14.00 18.90
N ILE A 193 19.84 12.85 18.49
CA ILE A 193 20.91 12.81 17.49
C ILE A 193 20.44 13.39 16.15
N LEU A 194 19.25 13.02 15.67
CA LEU A 194 18.68 13.55 14.44
C LEU A 194 18.53 15.08 14.48
N TYR A 195 18.14 15.65 15.61
CA TYR A 195 18.08 17.10 15.80
C TYR A 195 19.45 17.77 15.58
N PHE A 196 20.54 17.20 16.11
CA PHE A 196 21.88 17.78 15.92
C PHE A 196 22.47 17.52 14.53
N PHE A 197 22.14 16.39 13.92
CA PHE A 197 22.68 15.97 12.62
C PHE A 197 21.68 16.16 11.47
N TRP A 198 20.79 17.15 11.59
CA TRP A 198 19.67 17.29 10.67
C TRP A 198 20.11 17.50 9.22
N PHE A 199 21.13 18.33 9.03
CA PHE A 199 21.69 18.64 7.72
C PHE A 199 22.29 17.40 7.04
N LEU A 200 22.96 16.53 7.81
CA LEU A 200 23.59 15.32 7.25
C LEU A 200 22.54 14.38 6.68
N TYR A 201 21.49 14.09 7.44
CA TYR A 201 20.47 13.15 6.96
C TYR A 201 19.57 13.77 5.88
N LEU A 202 19.37 15.09 5.89
CA LEU A 202 18.75 15.81 4.77
C LEU A 202 19.51 15.59 3.46
N VAL A 203 20.85 15.75 3.48
CA VAL A 203 21.71 15.49 2.31
C VAL A 203 21.61 14.04 1.86
N LEU A 204 21.61 13.08 2.79
CA LEU A 204 21.46 11.66 2.46
C LEU A 204 20.10 11.35 1.82
N VAL A 205 19.01 11.97 2.30
CA VAL A 205 17.68 11.84 1.71
C VAL A 205 17.64 12.45 0.31
N LEU A 206 18.21 13.64 0.10
CA LEU A 206 18.30 14.27 -1.22
C LEU A 206 19.09 13.41 -2.21
N LEU A 207 20.21 12.83 -1.78
CA LEU A 207 20.99 11.90 -2.61
C LEU A 207 20.18 10.65 -2.97
N LEU A 208 19.46 10.07 -2.00
CA LEU A 208 18.59 8.92 -2.24
C LEU A 208 17.49 9.26 -3.25
N LEU A 209 16.82 10.41 -3.09
CA LEU A 209 15.78 10.91 -3.99
C LEU A 209 16.34 11.17 -5.39
N ALA A 210 17.52 11.79 -5.50
CA ALA A 210 18.18 12.04 -6.77
C ALA A 210 18.47 10.72 -7.52
N VAL A 211 19.05 9.73 -6.83
CA VAL A 211 19.32 8.41 -7.40
C VAL A 211 18.01 7.73 -7.82
N TRP A 212 16.98 7.80 -6.97
CA TRP A 212 15.67 7.24 -7.26
C TRP A 212 15.05 7.85 -8.52
N PHE A 213 14.89 9.18 -8.56
CA PHE A 213 14.25 9.88 -9.67
C PHE A 213 15.02 9.72 -10.99
N LEU A 214 16.35 9.79 -10.97
CA LEU A 214 17.17 9.56 -12.16
C LEU A 214 17.07 8.11 -12.65
N SER A 215 17.04 7.13 -11.74
CA SER A 215 16.88 5.73 -12.10
C SER A 215 15.48 5.47 -12.69
N SER A 216 14.43 6.01 -12.07
CA SER A 216 13.06 5.93 -12.59
C SER A 216 12.95 6.57 -13.98
N ALA A 217 13.55 7.74 -14.19
CA ALA A 217 13.60 8.40 -15.49
C ALA A 217 14.34 7.55 -16.54
N ALA A 218 15.50 6.99 -16.19
CA ALA A 218 16.28 6.15 -17.07
C ALA A 218 15.49 4.92 -17.51
N VAL A 219 14.89 4.18 -16.56
CA VAL A 219 14.11 2.97 -16.86
C VAL A 219 12.90 3.29 -17.74
N THR A 220 12.11 4.29 -17.37
CA THR A 220 10.88 4.66 -18.10
C THR A 220 11.16 5.22 -19.50
N LEU A 221 12.17 6.08 -19.67
CA LEU A 221 12.54 6.62 -20.97
C LEU A 221 13.20 5.57 -21.88
N VAL A 222 14.04 4.70 -21.32
CA VAL A 222 14.58 3.55 -22.08
C VAL A 222 13.45 2.63 -22.53
N ARG A 223 12.42 2.42 -21.69
CA ARG A 223 11.23 1.65 -22.05
C ARG A 223 10.46 2.28 -23.21
N VAL A 224 10.27 3.60 -23.22
CA VAL A 224 9.66 4.34 -24.33
C VAL A 224 10.41 4.07 -25.65
N VAL A 225 11.74 4.16 -25.62
CA VAL A 225 12.59 3.92 -26.80
C VAL A 225 12.52 2.46 -27.27
N ARG A 226 12.56 1.49 -26.34
CA ARG A 226 12.54 0.05 -26.66
C ARG A 226 11.19 -0.42 -27.21
N THR A 227 10.10 0.09 -26.65
CA THR A 227 8.75 -0.33 -27.02
C THR A 227 8.23 0.32 -28.29
N ARG A 228 8.86 1.41 -28.76
CA ARG A 228 8.49 2.15 -29.98
C ARG A 228 6.98 2.46 -30.08
N GLY A 229 6.34 2.74 -28.95
CA GLY A 229 4.90 3.05 -28.90
C GLY A 229 3.96 1.84 -28.79
N ARG A 230 4.47 0.62 -28.60
CA ARG A 230 3.66 -0.58 -28.31
C ARG A 230 3.36 -0.76 -26.81
N ASP A 231 3.44 0.30 -26.02
CA ASP A 231 3.25 0.25 -24.57
C ASP A 231 1.74 0.17 -24.22
N PRO A 232 1.27 -0.85 -23.47
CA PRO A 232 -0.12 -0.95 -23.02
C PRO A 232 -0.60 0.24 -22.18
N GLN A 233 0.33 0.91 -21.46
CA GLN A 233 0.02 2.06 -20.59
C GLN A 233 -0.08 3.39 -21.37
N GLY A 234 0.15 3.37 -22.70
CA GLY A 234 0.10 4.54 -23.56
C GLY A 234 1.43 5.31 -23.60
N LEU A 235 1.95 5.52 -24.81
CA LEU A 235 3.25 6.18 -25.05
C LEU A 235 3.38 7.55 -24.36
N VAL A 236 2.31 8.34 -24.38
CA VAL A 236 2.28 9.70 -23.81
C VAL A 236 2.46 9.66 -22.30
N PHE A 237 1.77 8.74 -21.61
CA PHE A 237 1.83 8.63 -20.17
C PHE A 237 3.22 8.18 -19.69
N THR A 238 3.77 7.11 -20.29
CA THR A 238 5.11 6.62 -19.93
C THR A 238 6.20 7.64 -20.21
N THR A 239 6.10 8.38 -21.33
CA THR A 239 7.03 9.48 -21.65
C THR A 239 6.91 10.62 -20.65
N GLY A 240 5.68 11.03 -20.32
CA GLY A 240 5.42 12.08 -19.33
C GLY A 240 5.99 11.73 -17.96
N LEU A 241 5.81 10.49 -17.50
CA LEU A 241 6.35 10.02 -16.22
C LEU A 241 7.89 10.05 -16.19
N GLY A 242 8.53 9.63 -17.28
CA GLY A 242 9.98 9.63 -17.39
C GLY A 242 10.58 11.04 -17.42
N VAL A 243 9.96 11.96 -18.17
CA VAL A 243 10.36 13.38 -18.19
C VAL A 243 10.13 14.03 -16.83
N ALA A 244 8.99 13.77 -16.17
CA ALA A 244 8.71 14.31 -14.84
C ALA A 244 9.73 13.81 -13.80
N SER A 245 10.06 12.52 -13.84
CA SER A 245 11.08 11.93 -12.97
C SER A 245 12.46 12.54 -13.24
N LEU A 246 12.81 12.80 -14.51
CA LEU A 246 14.07 13.47 -14.85
C LEU A 246 14.12 14.90 -14.30
N ALA A 247 13.01 15.65 -14.39
CA ALA A 247 12.90 17.00 -13.85
C ALA A 247 13.06 17.02 -12.32
N LEU A 248 12.42 16.08 -11.60
CA LEU A 248 12.58 15.93 -10.15
C LEU A 248 14.02 15.58 -9.77
N GLY A 249 14.66 14.67 -10.53
CA GLY A 249 16.07 14.33 -10.35
C GLY A 249 17.01 15.50 -10.60
N TYR A 250 16.71 16.36 -11.58
CA TYR A 250 17.44 17.60 -11.84
C TYR A 250 17.28 18.58 -10.68
N TRP A 251 16.06 18.84 -10.20
CA TRP A 251 15.83 19.75 -9.08
C TRP A 251 16.54 19.32 -7.80
N ALA A 252 16.71 18.03 -7.55
CA ALA A 252 17.46 17.54 -6.39
C ALA A 252 18.90 18.10 -6.28
N PHE A 253 19.53 18.48 -7.41
CA PHE A 253 20.88 19.04 -7.43
C PHE A 253 20.92 20.57 -7.53
N PHE A 254 19.98 21.16 -8.28
CA PHE A 254 20.04 22.59 -8.64
C PHE A 254 19.13 23.47 -7.79
N ASP A 255 18.02 22.91 -7.29
CA ASP A 255 17.05 23.61 -6.45
C ASP A 255 16.42 22.60 -5.45
N PRO A 256 17.23 22.11 -4.48
CA PRO A 256 16.77 21.09 -3.55
C PRO A 256 15.64 21.60 -2.65
N GLU A 257 15.59 22.91 -2.39
CA GLU A 257 14.56 23.56 -1.59
C GLU A 257 13.19 23.47 -2.29
N ALA A 258 13.12 23.82 -3.58
CA ALA A 258 11.89 23.68 -4.35
C ALA A 258 11.41 22.21 -4.41
N LEU A 259 12.32 21.25 -4.60
CA LEU A 259 11.97 19.83 -4.57
C LEU A 259 11.37 19.43 -3.22
N LEU A 260 12.01 19.80 -2.11
CA LEU A 260 11.53 19.47 -0.77
C LEU A 260 10.18 20.12 -0.48
N ASN A 261 9.98 21.37 -0.88
CA ASN A 261 8.70 22.06 -0.71
C ASN A 261 7.57 21.35 -1.48
N ILE A 262 7.83 20.89 -2.71
CA ILE A 262 6.87 20.09 -3.47
C ILE A 262 6.57 18.76 -2.75
N LEU A 263 7.59 18.07 -2.23
CA LEU A 263 7.41 16.80 -1.52
C LEU A 263 6.66 16.97 -0.19
N ILE A 264 6.95 18.02 0.56
CA ILE A 264 6.26 18.37 1.81
C ILE A 264 4.80 18.73 1.52
N MET A 265 4.55 19.51 0.46
CA MET A 265 3.19 19.84 0.00
C MET A 265 2.43 18.57 -0.40
N LEU A 266 3.05 17.68 -1.18
CA LEU A 266 2.44 16.41 -1.58
C LEU A 266 2.12 15.54 -0.36
N LEU A 267 3.05 15.45 0.60
CA LEU A 267 2.85 14.76 1.86
C LEU A 267 1.68 15.35 2.64
N ALA A 268 1.58 16.68 2.72
CA ALA A 268 0.49 17.38 3.39
C ALA A 268 -0.87 17.07 2.74
N VAL A 269 -0.95 17.04 1.40
CA VAL A 269 -2.16 16.61 0.67
C VAL A 269 -2.51 15.16 0.99
N ILE A 270 -1.54 14.25 0.98
CA ILE A 270 -1.77 12.83 1.29
C ILE A 270 -2.29 12.66 2.73
N ILE A 271 -1.66 13.33 3.70
CA ILE A 271 -2.08 13.33 5.11
C ILE A 271 -3.49 13.87 5.23
N LEU A 272 -3.80 15.00 4.58
CA LEU A 272 -5.13 15.60 4.58
C LEU A 272 -6.19 14.63 4.03
N MET A 273 -5.91 13.99 2.88
CA MET A 273 -6.82 12.99 2.30
C MET A 273 -6.99 11.77 3.22
N ALA A 274 -5.91 11.26 3.81
CA ALA A 274 -5.98 10.15 4.75
C ALA A 274 -6.85 10.48 5.96
N GLY A 275 -6.71 11.69 6.51
CA GLY A 275 -7.57 12.19 7.59
C GLY A 275 -9.05 12.27 7.17
N ALA A 276 -9.32 12.78 5.97
CA ALA A 276 -10.68 12.85 5.43
C ALA A 276 -11.29 11.45 5.23
N PHE A 277 -10.53 10.49 4.71
CA PHE A 277 -11.02 9.12 4.55
C PHE A 277 -11.32 8.46 5.89
N LEU A 278 -10.47 8.64 6.91
CA LEU A 278 -10.73 8.13 8.26
C LEU A 278 -11.97 8.74 8.90
N LEU A 279 -12.22 10.03 8.66
CA LEU A 279 -13.45 10.70 9.10
C LEU A 279 -14.69 10.12 8.43
N LEU A 280 -14.67 9.97 7.10
CA LEU A 280 -15.77 9.42 6.32
C LEU A 280 -16.07 7.97 6.70
N ASP A 281 -15.02 7.16 6.84
CA ASP A 281 -15.10 5.77 7.24
C ASP A 281 -15.61 5.64 8.68
N GLY A 282 -15.08 6.43 9.63
CA GLY A 282 -15.56 6.47 11.00
C GLY A 282 -17.03 6.89 11.11
N TYR A 283 -17.47 7.88 10.31
CA TYR A 283 -18.87 8.27 10.20
C TYR A 283 -19.73 7.14 9.62
N GLY A 284 -19.24 6.45 8.57
CA GLY A 284 -19.89 5.28 7.99
C GLY A 284 -20.12 4.16 9.01
N MET A 285 -19.15 3.91 9.89
CA MET A 285 -19.28 2.93 10.98
C MET A 285 -20.33 3.33 12.01
N GLN A 286 -20.41 4.61 12.39
CA GLN A 286 -21.47 5.10 13.30
C GLN A 286 -22.86 4.94 12.69
N ASN A 287 -23.01 5.28 11.41
CA ASN A 287 -24.28 5.14 10.70
C ASN A 287 -24.67 3.65 10.58
N ALA A 288 -23.72 2.77 10.27
CA ALA A 288 -23.95 1.33 10.22
C ALA A 288 -24.39 0.76 11.57
N ALA A 289 -23.78 1.21 12.68
CA ALA A 289 -24.19 0.82 14.02
C ALA A 289 -25.64 1.25 14.31
N GLY A 290 -26.02 2.48 13.97
CA GLY A 290 -27.40 2.98 14.13
C GLY A 290 -28.42 2.15 13.35
N LEU A 291 -28.13 1.84 12.08
CA LEU A 291 -29.02 1.00 11.25
C LEU A 291 -29.15 -0.43 11.80
N MET A 292 -28.11 -0.97 12.44
CA MET A 292 -28.17 -2.29 13.08
C MET A 292 -29.03 -2.27 14.35
N GLU A 293 -28.91 -1.24 15.17
CA GLU A 293 -29.74 -1.03 16.37
C GLU A 293 -31.23 -0.90 16.00
N GLU A 294 -31.56 -0.11 14.97
CA GLU A 294 -32.94 0.03 14.47
C GLU A 294 -33.52 -1.31 14.00
N ARG A 295 -32.71 -2.14 13.34
CA ARG A 295 -33.13 -3.46 12.84
C ARG A 295 -33.38 -4.44 13.98
N GLU A 296 -32.56 -4.43 15.03
CA GLU A 296 -32.77 -5.26 16.21
C GLU A 296 -34.00 -4.82 17.01
N ALA A 297 -34.18 -3.52 17.20
CA ALA A 297 -35.35 -2.96 17.86
C ALA A 297 -36.66 -3.27 17.10
N GLY A 298 -36.65 -3.15 15.76
CA GLY A 298 -37.79 -3.51 14.91
C GLY A 298 -38.09 -5.00 14.86
N GLY A 299 -37.05 -5.85 14.89
CA GLY A 299 -37.18 -7.31 14.97
C GLY A 299 -37.78 -7.77 16.30
N ALA A 300 -37.34 -7.19 17.42
CA ALA A 300 -37.87 -7.48 18.75
C ALA A 300 -39.34 -7.05 18.91
N ALA A 301 -39.75 -5.93 18.31
CA ALA A 301 -41.14 -5.46 18.33
C ALA A 301 -42.10 -6.38 17.54
N SER A 302 -41.62 -7.07 16.51
CA SER A 302 -42.41 -8.02 15.71
C SER A 302 -42.52 -9.43 16.31
N ALA A 303 -41.72 -9.73 17.33
CA ALA A 303 -41.67 -11.03 18.01
C ALA A 303 -42.37 -11.04 19.38
N ALA A 304 -42.95 -9.91 19.80
CA ALA A 304 -43.81 -9.85 20.98
C ALA A 304 -45.20 -10.43 20.62
N PRO A 305 -45.69 -11.44 21.35
CA PRO A 305 -46.99 -12.09 21.08
C PRO A 305 -48.20 -11.20 21.36
#